data_AF-A0A317JEL9-F1
#
_entry.id   AF-A0A317JEL9-F1
#
_cell.length_a   1.000
_cell.length_b   1.000
_cell.length_c   1.000
_cell.angle_alpha   90.00
_cell.angle_beta   90.00
_cell.angle_gamma   90.00
#
_symmetry.space_group_name_H-M   'P 1'
#
loop_
_entity.id
_entity.type
_entity.pdbx_description
1 polymer ?
#
loop_
_entity_poly.entity_id
_entity_poly.type
_entity_poly.pdbx_seq_one_letter_code
_entity_poly.pdbx_strand_id
1 'polypeptide(L)'
;MKLRQLGLIIYALTYFSLQASEEKDEMVAIEIDRIRTDILTRTDNLLIDTFADATDPYLEGYIQALIDVHYYEYQVVVIVKNHKVYLANLPNNDLLSESIISFVDDLPGVESVEVADLSEAEEEAREAYVEQPRLNGIWFPQSTVLFAPLIADPRQPVNSVAVRWGDRVIGHDVAAISLGDDFPIFRWLNVFRCEGDLQIGIEAGIWSVFNYSDSLGDGRGWCELINTDYLVGIPLTYALNSWSFRLRIYHVSSHLGDEFLCNHSEFLKHRRNPSMEAIDFFSSYQASSHLRLYFGPGIILHSDPSFNMKTLYVQYGAELRVFGSKLYYHRLYGTPFFAIHVENWQVRDWNFDVSMKLGYEISKLQGVGRKMRIYVEYHDGYSYEGQFFKRRTEYGGIGLSWGF
;
A
#
# COMPACT_ATOMS: atom_id res chain seq x y z
N MET A 1 27.05 -30.07 -70.07
CA MET A 1 25.73 -29.49 -69.70
C MET A 1 25.46 -29.60 -68.18
N LYS A 2 26.48 -29.45 -67.31
CA LYS A 2 26.32 -29.55 -65.83
C LYS A 2 26.92 -28.38 -65.03
N LEU A 3 27.70 -27.48 -65.65
CA LEU A 3 28.22 -26.28 -64.97
C LEU A 3 27.31 -25.04 -65.06
N ARG A 4 26.43 -24.94 -66.08
CA ARG A 4 25.48 -23.81 -66.20
C ARG A 4 24.30 -23.91 -65.21
N GLN A 5 23.93 -25.11 -64.77
CA GLN A 5 22.87 -25.29 -63.76
C GLN A 5 23.34 -24.97 -62.34
N LEU A 6 24.63 -25.18 -62.03
CA LEU A 6 25.18 -24.82 -60.71
C LEU A 6 25.27 -23.29 -60.53
N GLY A 7 25.63 -22.55 -61.59
CA GLY A 7 25.69 -21.09 -61.57
C GLY A 7 24.33 -20.42 -61.35
N LEU A 8 23.26 -20.98 -61.93
CA LEU A 8 21.89 -20.46 -61.72
C LEU A 8 21.36 -20.73 -60.31
N ILE A 9 21.74 -21.86 -59.70
CA ILE A 9 21.32 -22.21 -58.34
C ILE A 9 22.05 -21.34 -57.31
N ILE A 10 23.34 -21.07 -57.52
CA ILE A 10 24.11 -20.17 -56.64
C ILE A 10 23.61 -18.74 -56.78
N TYR A 11 23.32 -18.25 -57.99
CA TYR A 11 22.77 -16.91 -58.20
C TYR A 11 21.35 -16.78 -57.62
N ALA A 12 20.51 -17.81 -57.73
CA ALA A 12 19.18 -17.82 -57.12
C ALA A 12 19.25 -17.86 -55.59
N LEU A 13 20.23 -18.55 -55.01
CA LEU A 13 20.45 -18.59 -53.55
C LEU A 13 20.99 -17.28 -53.00
N THR A 14 21.90 -16.58 -53.71
CA THR A 14 22.34 -15.25 -53.31
C THR A 14 21.28 -14.18 -53.50
N TYR A 15 20.45 -14.28 -54.55
CA TYR A 15 19.33 -13.37 -54.75
C TYR A 15 18.24 -13.58 -53.69
N PHE A 16 17.90 -14.83 -53.36
CA PHE A 16 16.98 -15.12 -52.25
C PHE A 16 17.54 -14.71 -50.89
N SER A 17 18.85 -14.80 -50.65
CA SER A 17 19.44 -14.37 -49.38
C SER A 17 19.55 -12.86 -49.23
N LEU A 18 19.74 -12.10 -50.32
CA LEU A 18 19.70 -10.63 -50.28
C LEU A 18 18.26 -10.12 -50.14
N GLN A 19 17.30 -10.73 -50.85
CA GLN A 19 15.90 -10.34 -50.75
C GLN A 19 15.31 -10.69 -49.38
N ALA A 20 15.76 -11.79 -48.76
CA ALA A 20 15.40 -12.16 -47.40
C ALA A 20 16.14 -11.37 -46.30
N SER A 21 17.21 -10.63 -46.63
CA SER A 21 17.83 -9.68 -45.69
C SER A 21 17.20 -8.30 -45.81
N GLU A 22 16.87 -7.84 -47.03
CA GLU A 22 16.14 -6.58 -47.25
C GLU A 22 14.69 -6.67 -46.72
N GLU A 23 13.96 -7.77 -46.91
CA GLU A 23 12.64 -7.95 -46.30
C GLU A 23 12.69 -8.08 -44.77
N LYS A 24 13.81 -8.58 -44.21
CA LYS A 24 14.00 -8.62 -42.75
C LYS A 24 14.33 -7.25 -42.19
N ASP A 25 15.12 -6.44 -42.88
CA ASP A 25 15.46 -5.11 -42.45
C ASP A 25 14.28 -4.13 -42.62
N GLU A 26 13.44 -4.29 -43.66
CA GLU A 26 12.17 -3.56 -43.79
C GLU A 26 11.11 -4.03 -42.79
N MET A 27 10.96 -5.34 -42.54
CA MET A 27 10.05 -5.85 -41.49
C MET A 27 10.48 -5.41 -40.10
N VAL A 28 11.80 -5.43 -39.79
CA VAL A 28 12.34 -4.96 -38.50
C VAL A 28 12.23 -3.44 -38.39
N ALA A 29 12.42 -2.67 -39.47
CA ALA A 29 12.19 -1.23 -39.46
C ALA A 29 10.70 -0.88 -39.30
N ILE A 30 9.77 -1.61 -39.94
CA ILE A 30 8.32 -1.43 -39.81
C ILE A 30 7.83 -1.90 -38.42
N GLU A 31 8.45 -2.93 -37.83
CA GLU A 31 8.14 -3.39 -36.48
C GLU A 31 8.71 -2.43 -35.42
N ILE A 32 9.89 -1.82 -35.65
CA ILE A 32 10.45 -0.75 -34.80
C ILE A 32 9.62 0.54 -34.91
N ASP A 33 9.11 0.90 -36.08
CA ASP A 33 8.26 2.10 -36.27
C ASP A 33 6.87 1.89 -35.66
N ARG A 34 6.32 0.66 -35.71
CA ARG A 34 5.10 0.28 -34.96
C ARG A 34 5.31 0.24 -33.45
N ILE A 35 6.48 -0.22 -32.99
CA ILE A 35 6.85 -0.16 -31.56
C ILE A 35 6.96 1.29 -31.10
N ARG A 36 7.40 2.24 -31.95
CA ARG A 36 7.43 3.67 -31.61
C ARG A 36 6.05 4.31 -31.43
N THR A 37 5.01 3.80 -32.09
CA THR A 37 3.62 4.26 -31.89
C THR A 37 2.87 3.59 -30.72
N ASP A 38 3.42 2.52 -30.14
CA ASP A 38 2.78 1.72 -29.08
C ASP A 38 3.52 1.77 -27.72
N ILE A 39 4.47 2.69 -27.54
CA ILE A 39 5.08 2.94 -26.22
C ILE A 39 4.12 3.81 -25.42
N LEU A 40 3.58 3.26 -24.33
CA LEU A 40 2.97 4.09 -23.29
C LEU A 40 4.04 4.99 -22.70
N THR A 41 4.02 6.25 -23.07
CA THR A 41 4.86 7.30 -22.50
C THR A 41 4.20 7.82 -21.24
N ARG A 42 4.94 8.52 -20.39
CA ARG A 42 4.37 9.17 -19.19
C ARG A 42 3.25 10.16 -19.56
N THR A 43 3.23 10.63 -20.81
CA THR A 43 2.22 11.51 -21.39
C THR A 43 0.83 10.91 -21.54
N ASP A 44 0.71 9.58 -21.66
CA ASP A 44 -0.59 8.91 -21.76
C ASP A 44 -1.40 8.87 -20.46
N ASN A 45 -0.87 9.48 -19.39
CA ASN A 45 -1.56 9.70 -18.12
C ASN A 45 -1.86 11.19 -17.86
N LEU A 46 -1.51 12.07 -18.80
CA LEU A 46 -1.74 13.51 -18.67
C LEU A 46 -3.06 13.90 -19.33
N LEU A 47 -3.77 14.86 -18.74
CA LEU A 47 -4.97 15.43 -19.37
C LEU A 47 -4.50 16.27 -20.57
N ILE A 48 -4.73 15.77 -21.78
CA ILE A 48 -4.28 16.37 -23.05
C ILE A 48 -4.91 17.75 -23.27
N ASP A 49 -6.12 17.97 -22.75
CA ASP A 49 -6.95 19.16 -23.01
C ASP A 49 -6.43 20.47 -22.37
N THR A 50 -5.36 20.44 -21.58
CA THR A 50 -4.85 21.65 -20.87
C THR A 50 -3.61 22.32 -21.48
N PHE A 51 -2.94 21.70 -22.45
CA PHE A 51 -1.60 22.16 -22.86
C PHE A 51 -1.58 23.11 -24.06
N ALA A 52 -2.61 23.10 -24.92
CA ALA A 52 -2.65 23.99 -26.10
C ALA A 52 -2.86 25.47 -25.75
N ASP A 53 -3.46 25.76 -24.58
CA ASP A 53 -3.72 27.10 -24.06
C ASP A 53 -2.85 27.44 -22.84
N ALA A 54 -1.84 26.63 -22.54
CA ALA A 54 -0.98 26.81 -21.38
C ALA A 54 -0.06 28.04 -21.54
N THR A 55 0.10 28.82 -20.47
CA THR A 55 1.10 29.89 -20.48
C THR A 55 2.51 29.31 -20.30
N ASP A 56 3.52 29.93 -20.90
CA ASP A 56 4.92 29.46 -20.77
C ASP A 56 5.35 29.24 -19.30
N PRO A 57 5.02 30.10 -18.31
CA PRO A 57 5.37 29.83 -16.91
C PRO A 57 4.68 28.61 -16.30
N TYR A 58 3.45 28.31 -16.73
CA TYR A 58 2.74 27.11 -16.29
C TYR A 58 3.40 25.86 -16.86
N LEU A 59 3.72 25.87 -18.15
CA LEU A 59 4.40 24.75 -18.82
C LEU A 59 5.79 24.54 -18.21
N GLU A 60 6.54 25.61 -17.93
CA GLU A 60 7.84 25.55 -17.27
C GLU A 60 7.77 24.89 -15.89
N GLY A 61 6.88 25.36 -15.01
CA GLY A 61 6.73 24.80 -13.67
C GLY A 61 6.27 23.34 -13.70
N TYR A 62 5.43 22.98 -14.65
CA TYR A 62 4.93 21.62 -14.84
C TYR A 62 6.03 20.65 -15.30
N ILE A 63 6.79 21.02 -16.33
CA ILE A 63 7.89 20.20 -16.86
C ILE A 63 9.01 20.10 -15.82
N GLN A 64 9.35 21.20 -15.13
CA GLN A 64 10.34 21.17 -14.05
C GLN A 64 9.94 20.19 -12.95
N ALA A 65 8.67 20.21 -12.50
CA ALA A 65 8.19 19.27 -11.50
C ALA A 65 8.27 17.81 -11.98
N LEU A 66 7.98 17.53 -13.26
CA LEU A 66 8.10 16.20 -13.83
C LEU A 66 9.55 15.71 -13.91
N ILE A 67 10.48 16.59 -14.28
CA ILE A 67 11.92 16.28 -14.29
C ILE A 67 12.39 16.02 -12.87
N ASP A 68 12.03 16.87 -11.90
CA ASP A 68 12.44 16.72 -10.51
C ASP A 68 11.92 15.40 -9.91
N VAL A 69 10.70 14.97 -10.25
CA VAL A 69 10.16 13.67 -9.78
C VAL A 69 11.00 12.47 -10.24
N HIS A 70 11.69 12.58 -11.38
CA HIS A 70 12.34 11.45 -12.03
C HIS A 70 13.87 11.54 -12.11
N TYR A 71 14.42 12.74 -12.02
CA TYR A 71 15.81 13.08 -12.30
C TYR A 71 16.37 14.13 -11.33
N TYR A 72 15.81 14.25 -10.10
CA TYR A 72 16.20 15.30 -9.13
C TYR A 72 17.70 15.40 -8.87
N GLU A 73 18.43 14.29 -8.97
CA GLU A 73 19.87 14.19 -8.69
C GLU A 73 20.73 15.02 -9.66
N TYR A 74 20.22 15.30 -10.86
CA TYR A 74 20.96 15.96 -11.93
C TYR A 74 20.71 17.47 -12.00
N GLN A 75 19.76 17.99 -11.19
CA GLN A 75 19.45 19.42 -11.12
C GLN A 75 19.24 20.07 -12.52
N VAL A 76 18.58 19.33 -13.42
CA VAL A 76 18.30 19.80 -14.78
C VAL A 76 17.33 20.96 -14.70
N VAL A 77 17.62 22.00 -15.47
CA VAL A 77 16.87 23.24 -15.47
C VAL A 77 16.02 23.33 -16.74
N VAL A 78 14.74 23.62 -16.56
CA VAL A 78 13.78 23.82 -17.65
C VAL A 78 13.43 25.30 -17.78
N ILE A 79 13.53 25.85 -18.98
CA ILE A 79 13.00 27.17 -19.31
C ILE A 79 12.03 27.03 -20.47
N VAL A 80 10.88 27.71 -20.43
CA VAL A 80 9.94 27.72 -21.56
C VAL A 80 9.78 29.12 -22.11
N LYS A 81 9.94 29.27 -23.43
CA LYS A 81 9.69 30.52 -24.16
C LYS A 81 8.95 30.22 -25.46
N ASN A 82 7.76 30.80 -25.65
CA ASN A 82 6.89 30.53 -26.79
C ASN A 82 6.66 29.03 -27.03
N HIS A 83 6.36 28.26 -25.98
CA HIS A 83 6.17 26.80 -26.05
C HIS A 83 7.39 25.99 -26.51
N LYS A 84 8.56 26.62 -26.65
CA LYS A 84 9.85 25.94 -26.80
C LYS A 84 10.49 25.74 -25.45
N VAL A 85 10.98 24.53 -25.22
CA VAL A 85 11.62 24.14 -23.97
C VAL A 85 13.12 24.18 -24.13
N TYR A 86 13.80 24.86 -23.22
CA TYR A 86 15.24 24.93 -23.11
C TYR A 86 15.68 24.14 -21.90
N LEU A 87 16.55 23.15 -22.09
CA LEU A 87 17.13 22.35 -21.03
C LEU A 87 18.57 22.78 -20.78
N ALA A 88 18.88 23.05 -19.51
CA ALA A 88 20.23 23.36 -19.04
C ALA A 88 20.66 22.39 -17.94
N ASN A 89 21.97 22.33 -17.68
CA ASN A 89 22.56 21.46 -16.66
C ASN A 89 22.25 19.96 -16.86
N LEU A 90 22.29 19.50 -18.11
CA LEU A 90 22.12 18.08 -18.43
C LEU A 90 23.31 17.25 -17.92
N PRO A 91 23.09 15.99 -17.49
CA PRO A 91 24.17 15.13 -17.05
C PRO A 91 25.18 14.85 -18.17
N ASN A 92 26.46 14.74 -17.83
CA ASN A 92 27.56 14.41 -18.75
C ASN A 92 27.46 13.01 -19.39
N ASN A 93 26.40 12.25 -19.12
CA ASN A 93 26.17 10.92 -19.68
C ASN A 93 25.17 11.02 -20.83
N ASP A 94 25.65 10.79 -22.05
CA ASP A 94 24.90 10.94 -23.30
C ASP A 94 23.59 10.13 -23.32
N LEU A 95 23.55 8.93 -22.73
CA LEU A 95 22.34 8.12 -22.68
C LEU A 95 21.27 8.73 -21.76
N LEU A 96 21.70 9.37 -20.67
CA LEU A 96 20.80 10.00 -19.72
C LEU A 96 20.31 11.35 -20.23
N SER A 97 21.19 12.15 -20.86
CA SER A 97 20.80 13.42 -21.46
C SER A 97 19.82 13.20 -22.61
N GLU A 98 20.06 12.24 -23.51
CA GLU A 98 19.11 11.89 -24.58
C GLU A 98 17.76 11.40 -24.03
N SER A 99 17.78 10.60 -22.95
CA SER A 99 16.54 10.15 -22.31
C SER A 99 15.73 11.28 -21.69
N ILE A 100 16.39 12.31 -21.14
CA ILE A 100 15.73 13.48 -20.56
C ILE A 100 15.17 14.37 -21.67
N ILE A 101 15.93 14.60 -22.73
CA ILE A 101 15.47 15.37 -23.90
C ILE A 101 14.24 14.70 -24.53
N SER A 102 14.32 13.40 -24.83
CA SER A 102 13.19 12.64 -25.38
C SER A 102 11.97 12.66 -24.46
N PHE A 103 12.19 12.56 -23.14
CA PHE A 103 11.10 12.61 -22.17
C PHE A 103 10.33 13.94 -22.21
N VAL A 104 11.04 15.06 -22.39
CA VAL A 104 10.46 16.40 -22.44
C VAL A 104 9.82 16.65 -23.81
N ASP A 105 10.43 16.17 -24.89
CA ASP A 105 9.92 16.28 -26.26
C ASP A 105 8.58 15.54 -26.44
N ASP A 106 8.42 14.41 -25.75
CA ASP A 106 7.18 13.63 -25.77
C ASP A 106 6.01 14.31 -25.03
N LEU A 107 6.23 15.43 -24.30
CA LEU A 107 5.21 16.10 -23.49
C LEU A 107 4.18 16.85 -24.35
N PRO A 108 2.87 16.83 -24.00
CA PRO A 108 1.85 17.47 -24.80
C PRO A 108 2.03 19.00 -24.68
N GLY A 109 2.02 19.72 -25.80
CA GLY A 109 2.20 21.18 -25.84
C GLY A 109 3.64 21.68 -25.89
N VAL A 110 4.63 20.77 -25.94
CA VAL A 110 6.02 21.11 -26.26
C VAL A 110 6.18 21.15 -27.78
N GLU A 111 6.61 22.29 -28.34
CA GLU A 111 6.84 22.40 -29.79
C GLU A 111 8.24 21.92 -30.21
N SER A 112 9.23 22.11 -29.34
CA SER A 112 10.62 21.67 -29.54
C SER A 112 11.43 21.77 -28.26
N VAL A 113 12.45 20.92 -28.13
CA VAL A 113 13.43 20.95 -27.03
C VAL A 113 14.81 21.36 -27.56
N GLU A 114 15.38 22.40 -26.97
CA GLU A 114 16.74 22.89 -27.27
C GLU A 114 17.62 22.78 -26.01
N VAL A 115 18.90 22.43 -26.18
CA VAL A 115 19.87 22.43 -25.08
C VAL A 115 20.61 23.76 -25.11
N ALA A 116 20.52 24.52 -24.02
CA ALA A 116 21.15 25.83 -23.90
C ALA A 116 21.69 26.03 -22.48
N ASP A 117 22.84 26.68 -22.37
CA ASP A 117 23.38 27.09 -21.06
C ASP A 117 22.58 28.27 -20.50
N LEU A 118 22.43 28.32 -19.18
CA LEU A 118 21.72 29.41 -18.49
C LEU A 118 22.51 30.71 -18.59
N SER A 119 21.82 31.83 -18.77
CA SER A 119 22.44 33.14 -18.55
C SER A 119 22.53 33.46 -17.05
N GLU A 120 23.54 34.22 -16.64
CA GLU A 120 23.74 34.63 -15.22
C GLU A 120 22.48 35.30 -14.63
N ALA A 121 21.71 36.04 -15.45
CA ALA A 121 20.47 36.68 -15.03
C ALA A 121 19.31 35.68 -14.79
N GLU A 122 19.30 34.56 -15.52
CA GLU A 122 18.32 33.48 -15.35
C GLU A 122 18.65 32.60 -14.12
N GLU A 123 19.94 32.43 -13.80
CA GLU A 123 20.39 31.80 -12.56
C GLU A 123 20.03 32.63 -11.33
N GLU A 124 20.33 33.93 -11.33
CA GLU A 124 20.00 34.84 -10.21
C GLU A 124 18.48 34.99 -10.01
N ALA A 125 17.70 35.09 -11.09
CA ALA A 125 16.24 35.15 -10.99
C ALA A 125 15.64 33.87 -10.38
N ARG A 126 16.27 32.71 -10.61
CA ARG A 126 15.86 31.42 -10.04
C ARG A 126 16.33 31.22 -8.60
N GLU A 127 17.54 31.61 -8.22
CA GLU A 127 17.95 31.57 -6.80
C GLU A 127 16.99 32.41 -5.94
N ALA A 128 16.51 33.55 -6.47
CA ALA A 128 15.49 34.37 -5.83
C ALA A 128 14.07 33.73 -5.84
N TYR A 129 13.79 32.78 -6.74
CA TYR A 129 12.49 32.10 -6.90
C TYR A 129 12.42 30.74 -6.17
N VAL A 130 13.56 30.10 -5.92
CA VAL A 130 13.71 28.73 -5.37
C VAL A 130 13.90 28.73 -3.85
N GLU A 131 13.56 29.82 -3.14
CA GLU A 131 13.17 29.69 -1.73
C GLU A 131 11.84 28.91 -1.63
N GLN A 132 11.89 27.61 -1.92
CA GLN A 132 10.75 26.74 -1.69
C GLN A 132 10.45 26.77 -0.19
N PRO A 133 9.21 27.11 0.21
CA PRO A 133 8.84 27.11 1.61
C PRO A 133 9.04 25.69 2.14
N ARG A 134 10.02 25.50 3.02
CA ARG A 134 10.20 24.25 3.77
C ARG A 134 8.96 24.08 4.64
N LEU A 135 8.03 23.26 4.19
CA LEU A 135 6.86 22.90 4.97
C LEU A 135 7.35 22.10 6.18
N ASN A 136 7.26 22.71 7.35
CA ASN A 136 7.60 22.01 8.60
C ASN A 136 6.52 20.98 9.00
N GLY A 137 5.35 21.02 8.35
CA GLY A 137 4.31 20.02 8.52
C GLY A 137 3.09 20.19 7.62
N ILE A 138 2.24 19.16 7.65
CA ILE A 138 1.07 18.96 6.79
C ILE A 138 -0.14 18.64 7.67
N TRP A 139 -1.20 19.43 7.53
CA TRP A 139 -2.51 19.11 8.10
C TRP A 139 -3.24 18.08 7.25
N PHE A 140 -3.84 17.08 7.89
CA PHE A 140 -4.69 16.05 7.27
C PHE A 140 -4.07 15.38 6.02
N PRO A 141 -2.88 14.77 6.12
CA PRO A 141 -2.21 14.16 4.97
C PRO A 141 -3.06 13.04 4.35
N GLN A 142 -3.20 13.05 3.02
CA GLN A 142 -4.14 12.18 2.30
C GLN A 142 -3.49 10.99 1.57
N SER A 143 -2.19 11.06 1.28
CA SER A 143 -1.56 10.22 0.26
C SER A 143 -0.75 9.03 0.80
N THR A 144 -0.21 9.12 2.02
CA THR A 144 0.70 8.12 2.57
C THR A 144 0.45 7.88 4.05
N VAL A 145 0.76 6.67 4.51
CA VAL A 145 0.79 6.30 5.93
C VAL A 145 2.24 6.12 6.38
N LEU A 146 2.59 6.56 7.59
CA LEU A 146 3.94 6.39 8.13
C LEU A 146 4.17 4.99 8.71
N PHE A 147 3.09 4.35 9.17
CA PHE A 147 3.09 2.99 9.69
C PHE A 147 2.03 2.18 8.93
N ALA A 148 2.46 1.22 8.12
CA ALA A 148 1.54 0.38 7.37
C ALA A 148 0.77 -0.58 8.31
N PRO A 149 -0.51 -0.90 8.04
CA PRO A 149 -1.28 -1.86 8.82
C PRO A 149 -0.58 -3.23 8.93
N LEU A 150 -0.80 -3.95 10.02
CA LEU A 150 -0.31 -5.32 10.22
C LEU A 150 -1.32 -6.29 9.62
N ILE A 151 -0.98 -6.95 8.51
CA ILE A 151 -1.98 -7.70 7.71
C ILE A 151 -2.64 -8.85 8.48
N ALA A 152 -1.83 -9.64 9.18
CA ALA A 152 -2.26 -10.85 9.86
C ALA A 152 -2.74 -10.62 11.29
N ASP A 153 -2.62 -9.40 11.83
CA ASP A 153 -3.22 -9.03 13.12
C ASP A 153 -4.76 -9.03 12.99
N PRO A 154 -5.48 -9.88 13.74
CA PRO A 154 -6.94 -9.96 13.66
C PRO A 154 -7.65 -8.71 14.16
N ARG A 155 -6.96 -7.86 14.92
CA ARG A 155 -7.43 -6.60 15.51
C ARG A 155 -6.73 -5.37 14.97
N GLN A 156 -6.13 -5.49 13.79
CA GLN A 156 -5.75 -4.33 13.01
C GLN A 156 -7.01 -3.60 12.51
N PRO A 157 -7.17 -2.28 12.77
CA PRO A 157 -8.31 -1.51 12.28
C PRO A 157 -8.19 -1.28 10.77
N VAL A 158 -8.77 -2.21 10.03
CA VAL A 158 -8.95 -2.17 8.57
C VAL A 158 -10.39 -2.54 8.25
N ASN A 159 -10.84 -2.19 7.05
CA ASN A 159 -12.14 -2.65 6.58
C ASN A 159 -12.01 -4.07 6.02
N SER A 160 -12.84 -4.99 6.50
CA SER A 160 -12.84 -6.36 6.01
C SER A 160 -14.16 -7.08 6.22
N VAL A 161 -14.37 -8.11 5.41
CA VAL A 161 -15.44 -9.10 5.59
C VAL A 161 -14.79 -10.47 5.39
N ALA A 162 -15.02 -11.39 6.32
CA ALA A 162 -14.52 -12.75 6.26
C ALA A 162 -15.60 -13.74 6.70
N VAL A 163 -15.56 -14.93 6.11
CA VAL A 163 -16.31 -16.09 6.60
C VAL A 163 -15.30 -17.05 7.21
N ARG A 164 -15.56 -17.49 8.44
CA ARG A 164 -14.74 -18.38 9.24
C ARG A 164 -15.46 -19.69 9.49
N TRP A 165 -14.70 -20.77 9.52
CA TRP A 165 -15.18 -22.11 9.78
C TRP A 165 -14.40 -22.79 10.89
N GLY A 166 -15.11 -23.57 11.71
CA GLY A 166 -14.52 -24.40 12.76
C GLY A 166 -14.28 -23.69 14.09
N ASP A 167 -14.73 -22.43 14.25
CA ASP A 167 -14.58 -21.67 15.50
C ASP A 167 -15.36 -22.37 16.64
N ARG A 168 -14.63 -22.85 17.64
CA ARG A 168 -15.18 -23.64 18.75
C ARG A 168 -15.84 -22.80 19.83
N VAL A 169 -15.72 -21.47 19.75
CA VAL A 169 -16.14 -20.53 20.78
C VAL A 169 -17.33 -19.71 20.32
N ILE A 170 -17.30 -19.23 19.07
CA ILE A 170 -18.33 -18.35 18.50
C ILE A 170 -19.41 -19.15 17.75
N GLY A 171 -19.01 -20.15 16.97
CA GLY A 171 -19.91 -20.95 16.15
C GLY A 171 -19.16 -21.61 14.99
N HIS A 172 -19.70 -22.70 14.42
CA HIS A 172 -18.99 -23.42 13.36
C HIS A 172 -18.84 -22.60 12.06
N ASP A 173 -19.76 -21.69 11.77
CA ASP A 173 -19.86 -20.85 10.58
C ASP A 173 -20.11 -19.42 11.05
N VAL A 174 -19.08 -18.58 10.89
CA VAL A 174 -19.08 -17.22 11.46
C VAL A 174 -18.80 -16.22 10.35
N ALA A 175 -19.60 -15.16 10.26
CA ALA A 175 -19.19 -13.97 9.49
C ALA A 175 -18.53 -12.97 10.44
N ALA A 176 -17.32 -12.57 10.10
CA ALA A 176 -16.57 -11.52 10.78
C ALA A 176 -16.49 -10.29 9.89
N ILE A 177 -16.91 -9.14 10.43
CA ILE A 177 -16.89 -7.86 9.74
C ILE A 177 -16.04 -6.91 10.56
N SER A 178 -15.16 -6.18 9.90
CA SER A 178 -14.41 -5.10 10.53
C SER A 178 -14.57 -3.80 9.74
N LEU A 179 -14.64 -2.70 10.47
CA LEU A 179 -14.53 -1.36 9.94
C LEU A 179 -13.48 -0.63 10.76
N GLY A 180 -12.53 0.02 10.10
CA GLY A 180 -11.48 0.72 10.81
C GLY A 180 -10.73 1.70 9.93
N ASP A 181 -10.23 2.75 10.56
CA ASP A 181 -9.45 3.79 9.90
C ASP A 181 -8.42 4.39 10.86
N ASP A 182 -7.33 4.89 10.28
CA ASP A 182 -6.32 5.71 10.95
C ASP A 182 -6.38 7.10 10.30
N PHE A 183 -6.97 8.06 11.01
CA PHE A 183 -7.17 9.41 10.54
C PHE A 183 -6.00 10.31 10.98
N PRO A 184 -5.07 10.67 10.08
CA PRO A 184 -3.95 11.52 10.44
C PRO A 184 -4.41 12.97 10.60
N ILE A 185 -4.07 13.59 11.73
CA ILE A 185 -4.41 14.99 12.01
C ILE A 185 -3.31 15.91 11.50
N PHE A 186 -2.07 15.62 11.89
CA PHE A 186 -0.93 16.46 11.55
C PHE A 186 0.33 15.61 11.39
N ARG A 187 1.13 15.94 10.37
CA ARG A 187 2.45 15.35 10.14
C ARG A 187 3.51 16.45 10.16
N TRP A 188 4.47 16.34 11.07
CA TRP A 188 5.69 17.12 11.04
C TRP A 188 6.70 16.44 10.11
N LEU A 189 7.36 17.23 9.27
CA LEU A 189 8.38 16.76 8.33
C LEU A 189 9.78 17.00 8.89
N ASN A 190 10.71 16.11 8.60
CA ASN A 190 12.13 16.25 8.94
C ASN A 190 12.40 16.56 10.42
N VAL A 191 11.74 15.82 11.31
CA VAL A 191 11.84 15.99 12.77
C VAL A 191 13.04 15.22 13.32
N PHE A 192 13.64 15.79 14.37
CA PHE A 192 14.82 15.30 15.07
C PHE A 192 16.09 15.34 14.20
N ARG A 193 17.23 14.97 14.79
CA ARG A 193 18.53 14.92 14.09
C ARG A 193 18.59 13.89 12.95
N CYS A 194 17.58 13.03 12.87
CA CYS A 194 17.52 11.94 11.91
C CYS A 194 16.67 12.27 10.68
N GLU A 195 16.04 13.45 10.62
CA GLU A 195 15.24 13.92 9.48
C GLU A 195 14.09 12.97 9.08
N GLY A 196 13.43 12.36 10.07
CA GLY A 196 12.28 11.49 9.84
C GLY A 196 10.94 12.22 10.00
N ASP A 197 9.86 11.63 9.49
CA ASP A 197 8.52 12.21 9.59
C ASP A 197 7.79 11.71 10.84
N LEU A 198 7.14 12.61 11.56
CA LEU A 198 6.33 12.31 12.76
C LEU A 198 4.87 12.66 12.49
N GLN A 199 3.93 11.81 12.89
CA GLN A 199 2.51 12.04 12.67
C GLN A 199 1.69 11.66 13.90
N ILE A 200 0.71 12.50 14.23
CA ILE A 200 -0.33 12.20 15.22
C ILE A 200 -1.68 12.03 14.52
N GLY A 201 -2.47 11.06 14.98
CA GLY A 201 -3.78 10.77 14.41
C GLY A 201 -4.80 10.31 15.45
N ILE A 202 -5.94 9.87 14.94
CA ILE A 202 -6.98 9.16 15.69
C ILE A 202 -7.21 7.84 14.97
N GLU A 203 -7.11 6.75 15.70
CA GLU A 203 -7.40 5.41 15.21
C GLU A 203 -8.74 4.95 15.77
N ALA A 204 -9.59 4.38 14.92
CA ALA A 204 -10.86 3.80 15.35
C ALA A 204 -11.10 2.47 14.65
N GLY A 205 -11.67 1.51 15.37
CA GLY A 205 -11.96 0.17 14.86
C GLY A 205 -13.21 -0.42 15.46
N ILE A 206 -13.96 -1.17 14.66
CA ILE A 206 -15.14 -1.93 15.05
C ILE A 206 -14.99 -3.34 14.48
N TRP A 207 -15.17 -4.36 15.30
CA TRP A 207 -15.21 -5.77 14.87
C TRP A 207 -16.48 -6.40 15.36
N SER A 208 -17.32 -6.86 14.42
CA SER A 208 -18.58 -7.53 14.71
C SER A 208 -18.53 -8.95 14.18
N VAL A 209 -18.93 -9.91 15.02
CA VAL A 209 -18.96 -11.33 14.68
C VAL A 209 -20.38 -11.87 14.76
N PHE A 210 -20.74 -12.63 13.75
CA PHE A 210 -22.08 -13.15 13.56
C PHE A 210 -22.05 -14.67 13.42
N ASN A 211 -22.86 -15.40 14.17
CA ASN A 211 -22.97 -16.86 14.08
C ASN A 211 -24.12 -17.25 13.14
N TYR A 212 -23.84 -18.16 12.21
CA TYR A 212 -24.81 -18.74 11.27
C TYR A 212 -25.13 -20.22 11.55
N SER A 213 -24.31 -20.93 12.32
CA SER A 213 -24.44 -22.38 12.51
C SER A 213 -25.64 -22.79 13.34
N ASP A 214 -25.93 -22.02 14.40
CA ASP A 214 -26.92 -22.37 15.41
C ASP A 214 -28.12 -21.41 15.35
N SER A 215 -28.51 -20.99 14.14
CA SER A 215 -29.74 -20.23 13.95
C SER A 215 -30.93 -21.09 14.37
N LEU A 216 -31.37 -20.89 15.63
CA LEU A 216 -32.49 -21.59 16.23
C LEU A 216 -33.69 -21.45 15.31
N GLY A 217 -34.16 -22.59 14.79
CA GLY A 217 -35.26 -22.69 13.81
C GLY A 217 -36.64 -22.29 14.34
N ASP A 218 -36.72 -21.31 15.25
CA ASP A 218 -37.96 -20.75 15.77
C ASP A 218 -38.52 -19.58 14.93
N GLY A 219 -37.83 -19.24 13.84
CA GLY A 219 -38.28 -18.24 12.85
C GLY A 219 -37.94 -16.78 13.21
N ARG A 220 -37.12 -16.52 14.23
CA ARG A 220 -36.77 -15.15 14.65
C ARG A 220 -35.49 -14.56 14.06
N GLY A 221 -34.66 -15.36 13.38
CA GLY A 221 -33.46 -14.84 12.72
C GLY A 221 -32.65 -15.94 12.06
N TRP A 222 -31.97 -15.60 10.97
CA TRP A 222 -31.10 -16.51 10.21
C TRP A 222 -29.63 -16.38 10.63
N CYS A 223 -29.34 -15.48 11.58
CA CYS A 223 -28.02 -15.02 11.96
C CYS A 223 -28.11 -14.34 13.33
N GLU A 224 -27.12 -14.57 14.18
CA GLU A 224 -27.04 -14.00 15.53
C GLU A 224 -25.80 -13.11 15.64
N LEU A 225 -25.97 -11.84 16.00
CA LEU A 225 -24.83 -11.00 16.39
C LEU A 225 -24.33 -11.47 17.76
N ILE A 226 -23.11 -11.98 17.79
CA ILE A 226 -22.52 -12.51 19.03
C ILE A 226 -21.90 -11.38 19.85
N ASN A 227 -21.04 -10.60 19.20
CA ASN A 227 -20.21 -9.61 19.87
C ASN A 227 -19.78 -8.51 18.91
N THR A 228 -19.73 -7.28 19.41
CA THR A 228 -19.08 -6.15 18.76
C THR A 228 -18.07 -5.51 19.70
N ASP A 229 -16.83 -5.42 19.23
CA ASP A 229 -15.75 -4.72 19.93
C ASP A 229 -15.47 -3.38 19.26
N TYR A 230 -15.19 -2.38 20.08
CA TYR A 230 -14.89 -1.01 19.67
C TYR A 230 -13.49 -0.64 20.15
N LEU A 231 -12.69 -0.04 19.28
CA LEU A 231 -11.38 0.52 19.57
C LEU A 231 -11.38 2.00 19.24
N VAL A 232 -10.82 2.80 20.14
CA VAL A 232 -10.41 4.18 19.87
C VAL A 232 -9.01 4.40 20.42
N GLY A 233 -8.13 5.01 19.63
CA GLY A 233 -6.76 5.25 20.02
C GLY A 233 -6.19 6.54 19.45
N ILE A 234 -5.08 6.97 20.03
CA ILE A 234 -4.30 8.12 19.57
C ILE A 234 -2.91 7.59 19.19
N PRO A 235 -2.68 7.26 17.90
CA PRO A 235 -1.38 6.85 17.43
C PRO A 235 -0.45 8.05 17.20
N LEU A 236 0.78 7.91 17.67
CA LEU A 236 1.93 8.70 17.28
C LEU A 236 2.85 7.82 16.43
N THR A 237 2.96 8.11 15.15
CA THR A 237 3.73 7.32 14.18
C THR A 237 4.96 8.09 13.72
N TYR A 238 6.08 7.38 13.56
CA TYR A 238 7.34 7.96 13.10
C TYR A 238 7.95 7.07 12.03
N ALA A 239 8.35 7.63 10.90
CA ALA A 239 9.01 6.88 9.83
C ALA A 239 10.39 7.45 9.53
N LEU A 240 11.38 6.58 9.41
CA LEU A 240 12.76 6.92 9.11
C LEU A 240 13.40 5.79 8.30
N ASN A 241 13.74 6.07 7.03
CA ASN A 241 14.32 5.09 6.11
C ASN A 241 13.47 3.80 6.05
N SER A 242 14.07 2.65 6.37
CA SER A 242 13.40 1.35 6.42
C SER A 242 12.64 1.08 7.72
N TRP A 243 12.60 2.02 8.66
CA TRP A 243 11.95 1.85 9.96
C TRP A 243 10.66 2.67 10.06
N SER A 244 9.64 2.07 10.65
CA SER A 244 8.41 2.73 11.07
C SER A 244 8.11 2.37 12.51
N PHE A 245 7.68 3.35 13.30
CA PHE A 245 7.32 3.19 14.69
C PHE A 245 5.90 3.69 14.94
N ARG A 246 5.18 3.06 15.86
CA ARG A 246 3.87 3.50 16.33
C ARG A 246 3.82 3.38 17.84
N LEU A 247 3.67 4.50 18.54
CA LEU A 247 3.27 4.54 19.95
C LEU A 247 1.78 4.83 19.99
N ARG A 248 0.97 4.00 20.65
CA ARG A 248 -0.48 4.18 20.69
C ARG A 248 -0.99 4.01 22.11
N ILE A 249 -1.76 5.00 22.57
CA ILE A 249 -2.65 4.83 23.73
C ILE A 249 -4.03 4.57 23.18
N TYR A 250 -4.71 3.54 23.68
CA TYR A 250 -6.00 3.15 23.16
C TYR A 250 -6.91 2.57 24.24
N HIS A 251 -8.20 2.65 23.98
CA HIS A 251 -9.27 2.05 24.74
C HIS A 251 -9.98 1.02 23.85
N VAL A 252 -10.27 -0.15 24.42
CA VAL A 252 -11.14 -1.16 23.81
C VAL A 252 -12.29 -1.44 24.75
N SER A 253 -13.49 -1.49 24.21
CA SER A 253 -14.69 -1.96 24.90
C SER A 253 -15.44 -2.98 24.05
N SER A 254 -16.22 -3.81 24.72
CA SER A 254 -16.87 -4.96 24.10
C SER A 254 -18.33 -5.10 24.54
N HIS A 255 -19.20 -5.39 23.58
CA HIS A 255 -20.63 -5.54 23.81
C HIS A 255 -21.14 -6.80 23.13
N LEU A 256 -21.74 -7.68 23.93
CA LEU A 256 -22.53 -8.81 23.41
C LEU A 256 -23.73 -8.30 22.61
N GLY A 257 -24.05 -8.99 21.52
CA GLY A 257 -25.27 -8.74 20.76
C GLY A 257 -26.51 -9.14 21.55
N ASP A 258 -27.63 -8.48 21.24
CA ASP A 258 -28.91 -8.74 21.87
C ASP A 258 -29.54 -10.04 21.35
N GLU A 259 -29.37 -10.40 20.08
CA GLU A 259 -29.78 -11.73 19.58
C GLU A 259 -29.07 -12.84 20.37
N PHE A 260 -27.76 -12.68 20.63
CA PHE A 260 -27.00 -13.62 21.45
C PHE A 260 -27.57 -13.80 22.84
N LEU A 261 -27.88 -12.69 23.52
CA LEU A 261 -28.46 -12.74 24.86
C LEU A 261 -29.88 -13.32 24.89
N CYS A 262 -30.66 -13.13 23.82
CA CYS A 262 -32.01 -13.69 23.71
C CYS A 262 -31.99 -15.21 23.54
N ASN A 263 -31.10 -15.72 22.69
CA ASN A 263 -30.96 -17.15 22.43
C ASN A 263 -30.23 -17.88 23.56
N HIS A 264 -29.32 -17.19 24.26
CA HIS A 264 -28.47 -17.75 25.30
C HIS A 264 -28.70 -17.05 26.65
N SER A 265 -29.94 -17.15 27.15
CA SER A 265 -30.41 -16.44 28.36
C SER A 265 -29.58 -16.70 29.63
N GLU A 266 -28.80 -17.78 29.69
CA GLU A 266 -27.84 -18.05 30.75
C GLU A 266 -26.74 -16.97 30.87
N PHE A 267 -26.38 -16.32 29.76
CA PHE A 267 -25.39 -15.25 29.76
C PHE A 267 -25.91 -13.95 30.36
N LEU A 268 -27.23 -13.76 30.49
CA LEU A 268 -27.79 -12.57 31.15
C LEU A 268 -27.32 -12.44 32.60
N LYS A 269 -27.09 -13.56 33.30
CA LYS A 269 -26.63 -13.58 34.70
C LYS A 269 -25.11 -13.57 34.85
N HIS A 270 -24.38 -13.87 33.77
CA HIS A 270 -22.93 -14.04 33.77
C HIS A 270 -22.18 -13.07 32.86
N ARG A 271 -22.89 -12.13 32.23
CA ARG A 271 -22.34 -11.09 31.36
C ARG A 271 -21.20 -10.37 32.07
N ARG A 272 -20.06 -10.33 31.41
CA ARG A 272 -18.91 -9.52 31.81
C ARG A 272 -18.82 -8.28 30.94
N ASN A 273 -18.04 -7.30 31.37
CA ASN A 273 -17.78 -6.08 30.63
C ASN A 273 -16.29 -6.02 30.24
N PRO A 274 -15.86 -6.71 29.17
CA PRO A 274 -14.49 -6.60 28.68
C PRO A 274 -14.24 -5.18 28.21
N SER A 275 -13.41 -4.47 28.97
CA SER A 275 -12.97 -3.13 28.67
C SER A 275 -11.55 -2.96 29.19
N MET A 276 -10.69 -2.32 28.41
CA MET A 276 -9.32 -2.03 28.82
C MET A 276 -8.76 -0.78 28.16
N GLU A 277 -7.88 -0.11 28.89
CA GLU A 277 -7.03 0.96 28.41
C GLU A 277 -5.59 0.47 28.41
N ALA A 278 -4.89 0.66 27.30
CA ALA A 278 -3.53 0.17 27.14
C ALA A 278 -2.67 1.15 26.35
N ILE A 279 -1.36 0.97 26.51
CA ILE A 279 -0.33 1.62 25.71
C ILE A 279 0.51 0.54 25.02
N ASP A 280 0.76 0.69 23.73
CA ASP A 280 1.66 -0.17 22.96
C ASP A 280 2.68 0.65 22.18
N PHE A 281 3.80 -0.01 21.88
CA PHE A 281 4.82 0.54 21.01
C PHE A 281 5.21 -0.49 19.97
N PHE A 282 4.94 -0.25 18.70
CA PHE A 282 5.36 -1.09 17.60
C PHE A 282 6.58 -0.53 16.89
N SER A 283 7.52 -1.40 16.58
CA SER A 283 8.62 -1.18 15.66
C SER A 283 8.42 -2.07 14.44
N SER A 284 8.53 -1.50 13.25
CA SER A 284 8.40 -2.17 11.97
C SER A 284 9.66 -1.90 11.14
N TYR A 285 10.27 -2.94 10.62
CA TYR A 285 11.48 -2.89 9.83
C TYR A 285 11.28 -3.52 8.45
N GLN A 286 11.49 -2.72 7.41
CA GLN A 286 11.48 -3.15 6.02
C GLN A 286 12.86 -3.72 5.66
N ALA A 287 13.05 -5.02 5.90
CA ALA A 287 14.34 -5.69 5.71
C ALA A 287 14.74 -5.82 4.22
N SER A 288 13.77 -5.87 3.32
CA SER A 288 13.98 -5.82 1.85
C SER A 288 12.72 -5.29 1.17
N SER A 289 12.70 -5.19 -0.17
CA SER A 289 11.46 -4.85 -0.90
C SER A 289 10.32 -5.88 -0.72
N HIS A 290 10.64 -7.08 -0.22
CA HIS A 290 9.70 -8.20 -0.12
C HIS A 290 9.33 -8.55 1.33
N LEU A 291 10.24 -8.32 2.29
CA LEU A 291 10.11 -8.78 3.67
C LEU A 291 9.99 -7.59 4.63
N ARG A 292 8.93 -7.61 5.44
CA ARG A 292 8.71 -6.70 6.57
C ARG A 292 8.63 -7.51 7.86
N LEU A 293 9.31 -7.06 8.89
CA LEU A 293 9.27 -7.64 10.24
C LEU A 293 8.74 -6.59 11.21
N TYR A 294 8.00 -7.01 12.23
CA TYR A 294 7.53 -6.11 13.26
C TYR A 294 7.46 -6.77 14.63
N PHE A 295 7.57 -5.94 15.66
CA PHE A 295 7.53 -6.32 17.06
C PHE A 295 6.91 -5.18 17.87
N GLY A 296 6.03 -5.51 18.81
CA GLY A 296 5.35 -4.53 19.65
C GLY A 296 5.01 -5.06 21.04
N PRO A 297 5.68 -4.61 22.10
CA PRO A 297 5.22 -4.81 23.47
C PRO A 297 4.06 -3.86 23.80
N GLY A 298 3.20 -4.29 24.71
CA GLY A 298 2.15 -3.46 25.25
C GLY A 298 1.87 -3.70 26.72
N ILE A 299 1.29 -2.68 27.34
CA ILE A 299 0.99 -2.60 28.77
C ILE A 299 -0.47 -2.16 28.92
N ILE A 300 -1.26 -2.99 29.59
CA ILE A 300 -2.62 -2.67 30.02
C ILE A 300 -2.53 -1.86 31.29
N LEU A 301 -3.05 -0.63 31.23
CA LEU A 301 -3.06 0.34 32.33
C LEU A 301 -4.26 0.09 33.26
N HIS A 302 -5.41 -0.21 32.67
CA HIS A 302 -6.65 -0.46 33.40
C HIS A 302 -7.51 -1.48 32.64
N SER A 303 -8.32 -2.23 33.39
CA SER A 303 -9.34 -3.11 32.84
C SER A 303 -10.53 -3.16 33.80
N ASP A 304 -11.72 -3.38 33.27
CA ASP A 304 -12.95 -3.47 34.06
C ASP A 304 -12.86 -4.57 35.15
N PRO A 305 -13.31 -4.30 36.39
CA PRO A 305 -13.24 -5.26 37.50
C PRO A 305 -13.99 -6.57 37.25
N SER A 306 -15.03 -6.55 36.41
CA SER A 306 -15.79 -7.74 36.04
C SER A 306 -15.00 -8.64 35.09
N PHE A 307 -14.01 -8.11 34.37
CA PHE A 307 -13.17 -8.83 33.41
C PHE A 307 -11.69 -8.45 33.54
N ASN A 308 -11.08 -8.83 34.67
CA ASN A 308 -9.68 -8.50 34.95
C ASN A 308 -8.71 -9.03 33.88
N MET A 309 -7.89 -8.14 33.34
CA MET A 309 -6.79 -8.44 32.43
C MET A 309 -5.46 -8.40 33.19
N LYS A 310 -4.47 -9.19 32.74
CA LYS A 310 -3.09 -9.08 33.27
C LYS A 310 -2.32 -8.07 32.42
N THR A 311 -1.34 -7.42 33.04
CA THR A 311 -0.73 -6.17 32.54
C THR A 311 0.00 -6.28 31.21
N LEU A 312 0.73 -7.36 30.93
CA LEU A 312 1.68 -7.37 29.81
C LEU A 312 1.20 -8.22 28.64
N TYR A 313 1.55 -7.79 27.44
CA TYR A 313 1.48 -8.60 26.22
C TYR A 313 2.59 -8.19 25.25
N VAL A 314 2.86 -9.07 24.28
CA VAL A 314 3.77 -8.81 23.19
C VAL A 314 3.21 -9.38 21.90
N GLN A 315 3.43 -8.68 20.80
CA GLN A 315 2.99 -9.07 19.47
C GLN A 315 4.16 -8.93 18.50
N TYR A 316 4.24 -9.82 17.52
CA TYR A 316 5.30 -9.80 16.52
C TYR A 316 4.90 -10.60 15.30
N GLY A 317 5.55 -10.33 14.18
CA GLY A 317 5.22 -11.03 12.96
C GLY A 317 6.05 -10.61 11.77
N ALA A 318 5.68 -11.19 10.64
CA ALA A 318 6.36 -10.97 9.38
C ALA A 318 5.35 -10.91 8.23
N GLU A 319 5.67 -10.09 7.23
CA GLU A 319 4.93 -10.02 5.98
C GLU A 319 5.91 -10.24 4.82
N LEU A 320 5.53 -11.12 3.91
CA LEU A 320 6.26 -11.44 2.70
C LEU A 320 5.38 -11.11 1.49
N ARG A 321 5.89 -10.27 0.59
CA ARG A 321 5.27 -9.93 -0.70
C ARG A 321 6.23 -10.35 -1.79
N VAL A 322 5.82 -11.26 -2.67
CA VAL A 322 6.70 -11.85 -3.69
C VAL A 322 6.00 -11.90 -5.03
N PHE A 323 6.77 -11.94 -6.12
CA PHE A 323 6.24 -12.10 -7.48
C PHE A 323 5.21 -11.03 -7.88
N GLY A 324 5.45 -9.77 -7.48
CA GLY A 324 4.62 -8.64 -7.90
C GLY A 324 4.62 -8.51 -9.42
N SER A 325 3.43 -8.40 -9.99
CA SER A 325 3.21 -8.34 -11.44
C SER A 325 2.35 -7.13 -11.83
N LYS A 326 2.56 -6.65 -13.06
CA LYS A 326 1.77 -5.56 -13.64
C LYS A 326 0.54 -6.14 -14.34
N LEU A 327 -0.64 -5.64 -13.99
CA LEU A 327 -1.91 -5.98 -14.62
C LEU A 327 -2.20 -4.94 -15.72
N TYR A 328 -1.65 -5.18 -16.92
CA TYR A 328 -1.61 -4.23 -18.03
C TYR A 328 -2.96 -3.65 -18.43
N TYR A 329 -3.99 -4.50 -18.57
CA TYR A 329 -5.33 -4.07 -19.01
C TYR A 329 -5.97 -3.01 -18.10
N HIS A 330 -5.70 -3.07 -16.79
CA HIS A 330 -6.27 -2.15 -15.80
C HIS A 330 -5.29 -1.11 -15.26
N ARG A 331 -4.02 -1.12 -15.71
CA ARG A 331 -2.93 -0.30 -15.15
C ARG A 331 -2.81 -0.43 -13.62
N LEU A 332 -2.90 -1.67 -13.11
CA LEU A 332 -2.79 -1.99 -11.67
C LEU A 332 -1.56 -2.85 -11.37
N TYR A 333 -1.18 -2.93 -10.09
CA TYR A 333 -0.20 -3.87 -9.57
C TYR A 333 -0.89 -4.95 -8.77
N GLY A 334 -0.51 -6.20 -9.01
CA GLY A 334 -0.99 -7.35 -8.26
C GLY A 334 0.17 -8.10 -7.62
N THR A 335 0.09 -8.39 -6.33
CA THR A 335 1.19 -9.02 -5.58
C THR A 335 0.65 -10.09 -4.63
N PRO A 336 1.07 -11.36 -4.78
CA PRO A 336 0.88 -12.37 -3.75
C PRO A 336 1.53 -11.97 -2.43
N PHE A 337 0.86 -12.24 -1.31
CA PHE A 337 1.40 -11.99 0.02
C PHE A 337 1.17 -13.17 0.96
N PHE A 338 2.09 -13.34 1.90
CA PHE A 338 1.96 -14.19 3.06
C PHE A 338 2.28 -13.37 4.31
N ALA A 339 1.44 -13.45 5.33
CA ALA A 339 1.63 -12.75 6.58
C ALA A 339 1.39 -13.70 7.76
N ILE A 340 2.22 -13.56 8.79
CA ILE A 340 2.09 -14.25 10.06
C ILE A 340 2.13 -13.22 11.18
N HIS A 341 1.24 -13.38 12.15
CA HIS A 341 1.15 -12.58 13.36
C HIS A 341 1.11 -13.53 14.55
N VAL A 342 1.89 -13.22 15.57
CA VAL A 342 1.98 -13.99 16.81
C VAL A 342 1.78 -13.06 17.98
N GLU A 343 0.96 -13.49 18.93
CA GLU A 343 0.72 -12.77 20.16
C GLU A 343 0.99 -13.66 21.37
N ASN A 344 1.50 -13.06 22.43
CA ASN A 344 1.61 -13.70 23.74
C ASN A 344 1.11 -12.71 24.78
N TRP A 345 0.02 -13.06 25.45
CA TRP A 345 -0.57 -12.24 26.52
C TRP A 345 -0.30 -12.88 27.88
N GLN A 346 0.06 -12.09 28.88
CA GLN A 346 0.23 -12.57 30.25
C GLN A 346 -1.08 -13.20 30.79
N VAL A 347 -2.25 -12.67 30.39
CA VAL A 347 -3.57 -13.20 30.79
C VAL A 347 -3.86 -14.57 30.20
N ARG A 348 -3.21 -14.92 29.09
CA ARG A 348 -3.25 -16.22 28.40
C ARG A 348 -2.03 -17.08 28.75
N ASP A 349 -1.38 -16.77 29.88
CA ASP A 349 -0.18 -17.44 30.40
C ASP A 349 0.98 -17.52 29.39
N TRP A 350 1.09 -16.50 28.53
CA TRP A 350 2.10 -16.40 27.47
C TRP A 350 2.03 -17.55 26.44
N ASN A 351 0.91 -18.25 26.34
CA ASN A 351 0.69 -19.22 25.27
C ASN A 351 0.77 -18.54 23.90
N PHE A 352 1.19 -19.30 22.90
CA PHE A 352 1.24 -18.84 21.51
C PHE A 352 -0.16 -18.71 20.94
N ASP A 353 -0.40 -17.56 20.33
CA ASP A 353 -1.57 -17.25 19.56
C ASP A 353 -1.10 -16.85 18.16
N VAL A 354 -1.47 -17.63 17.14
CA VAL A 354 -0.90 -17.50 15.80
C VAL A 354 -2.01 -17.28 14.79
N SER A 355 -1.88 -16.19 14.04
CA SER A 355 -2.77 -15.84 12.94
C SER A 355 -1.96 -15.73 11.65
N MET A 356 -2.42 -16.38 10.58
CA MET A 356 -1.77 -16.41 9.28
C MET A 356 -2.74 -15.98 8.19
N LYS A 357 -2.25 -15.25 7.20
CA LYS A 357 -3.00 -14.89 5.99
C LYS A 357 -2.15 -15.13 4.75
N LEU A 358 -2.73 -15.80 3.76
CA LEU A 358 -2.14 -16.00 2.44
C LEU A 358 -3.13 -15.47 1.41
N GLY A 359 -2.68 -14.60 0.52
CA GLY A 359 -3.60 -13.95 -0.40
C GLY A 359 -2.93 -13.19 -1.54
N TYR A 360 -3.73 -12.38 -2.20
CA TYR A 360 -3.32 -11.52 -3.31
C TYR A 360 -3.80 -10.09 -3.04
N GLU A 361 -2.87 -9.13 -3.12
CA GLU A 361 -3.18 -7.71 -3.00
C GLU A 361 -3.14 -7.01 -4.37
N ILE A 362 -4.11 -6.13 -4.61
CA ILE A 362 -4.23 -5.32 -5.83
C ILE A 362 -4.17 -3.85 -5.42
N SER A 363 -3.31 -3.06 -6.07
CA SER A 363 -3.11 -1.64 -5.77
C SER A 363 -2.76 -0.82 -7.00
N LYS A 364 -2.97 0.51 -6.92
CA LYS A 364 -2.58 1.45 -8.00
C LYS A 364 -1.07 1.67 -8.04
N LEU A 365 -0.42 1.69 -6.88
CA LEU A 365 1.02 1.83 -6.73
C LEU A 365 1.57 0.58 -6.03
N GLN A 366 2.73 0.11 -6.47
CA GLN A 366 3.37 -1.03 -5.83
C GLN A 366 3.83 -0.64 -4.42
N GLY A 367 3.40 -1.41 -3.40
CA GLY A 367 3.83 -1.22 -2.02
C GLY A 367 3.16 -0.06 -1.27
N VAL A 368 2.67 0.98 -1.94
CA VAL A 368 2.15 2.21 -1.32
C VAL A 368 0.67 2.44 -1.65
N GLY A 369 -0.03 3.11 -0.74
CA GLY A 369 -1.39 3.59 -0.96
C GLY A 369 -2.45 2.52 -0.74
N ARG A 370 -3.68 2.82 -1.19
CA ARG A 370 -4.84 1.96 -0.98
C ARG A 370 -4.75 0.66 -1.79
N LYS A 371 -5.18 -0.44 -1.17
CA LYS A 371 -5.16 -1.78 -1.73
C LYS A 371 -6.45 -2.52 -1.40
N MET A 372 -6.79 -3.48 -2.26
CA MET A 372 -7.76 -4.52 -1.98
C MET A 372 -7.04 -5.86 -1.84
N ARG A 373 -7.46 -6.70 -0.91
CA ARG A 373 -6.83 -8.00 -0.63
C ARG A 373 -7.89 -9.08 -0.54
N ILE A 374 -7.68 -10.17 -1.26
CA ILE A 374 -8.43 -11.42 -1.10
C ILE A 374 -7.49 -12.44 -0.49
N TYR A 375 -7.94 -13.15 0.54
CA TYR A 375 -7.06 -14.05 1.30
C TYR A 375 -7.80 -15.24 1.90
N VAL A 376 -7.03 -16.29 2.17
CA VAL A 376 -7.37 -17.32 3.15
C VAL A 376 -6.70 -16.96 4.48
N GLU A 377 -7.40 -17.20 5.58
CA GLU A 377 -6.88 -17.00 6.94
C GLU A 377 -6.92 -18.30 7.74
N TYR A 378 -5.99 -18.43 8.68
CA TYR A 378 -5.96 -19.50 9.67
C TYR A 378 -5.53 -18.92 11.01
N HIS A 379 -6.21 -19.33 12.07
CA HIS A 379 -5.96 -18.90 13.43
C HIS A 379 -5.95 -20.12 14.36
N ASP A 380 -4.90 -20.26 15.17
CA ASP A 380 -4.81 -21.18 16.31
C ASP A 380 -4.35 -20.39 17.52
N GLY A 381 -5.26 -20.23 18.49
CA GLY A 381 -5.01 -19.32 19.59
C GLY A 381 -6.25 -19.12 20.43
N TYR A 382 -6.45 -17.90 20.89
CA TYR A 382 -7.59 -17.54 21.72
C TYR A 382 -8.55 -16.65 20.93
N SER A 383 -9.83 -16.81 21.23
CA SER A 383 -10.87 -15.92 20.73
C SER A 383 -10.48 -14.47 21.01
N TYR A 384 -10.76 -13.59 20.05
CA TYR A 384 -10.58 -12.15 20.22
C TYR A 384 -11.84 -11.45 20.69
N GLU A 385 -12.97 -12.16 20.68
CA GLU A 385 -14.32 -11.63 20.79
C GLU A 385 -14.68 -11.41 22.27
N GLY A 386 -14.56 -10.17 22.73
CA GLY A 386 -15.12 -9.72 23.99
C GLY A 386 -14.89 -10.62 25.20
N GLN A 387 -15.99 -11.07 25.83
CA GLN A 387 -15.90 -11.86 27.05
C GLN A 387 -15.35 -13.27 26.83
N PHE A 388 -15.25 -13.69 25.56
CA PHE A 388 -14.67 -14.95 25.16
C PHE A 388 -13.16 -14.88 24.97
N PHE A 389 -12.54 -13.71 25.16
CA PHE A 389 -11.10 -13.44 24.94
C PHE A 389 -10.11 -14.41 25.61
N LYS A 390 -10.56 -15.12 26.65
CA LYS A 390 -9.77 -16.09 27.44
C LYS A 390 -10.03 -17.56 27.04
N ARG A 391 -10.90 -17.80 26.04
CA ARG A 391 -11.22 -19.13 25.54
C ARG A 391 -10.38 -19.44 24.30
N ARG A 392 -9.85 -20.66 24.24
CA ARG A 392 -9.06 -21.12 23.11
C ARG A 392 -9.97 -21.51 21.94
N THR A 393 -9.61 -21.12 20.73
CA THR A 393 -10.33 -21.47 19.51
C THR A 393 -9.34 -21.71 18.37
N GLU A 394 -9.85 -22.28 17.28
CA GLU A 394 -9.11 -22.56 16.06
C GLU A 394 -10.10 -22.37 14.92
N TYR A 395 -9.72 -21.65 13.87
CA TYR A 395 -10.58 -21.50 12.70
C TYR A 395 -9.77 -21.25 11.43
N GLY A 396 -10.35 -21.63 10.29
CA GLY A 396 -9.91 -21.21 8.96
C GLY A 396 -10.95 -20.29 8.33
N GLY A 397 -10.56 -19.42 7.41
CA GLY A 397 -11.50 -18.49 6.78
C GLY A 397 -11.08 -18.02 5.40
N ILE A 398 -12.03 -17.40 4.70
CA ILE A 398 -11.80 -16.65 3.46
C ILE A 398 -12.30 -15.24 3.68
N GLY A 399 -11.48 -14.25 3.31
CA GLY A 399 -11.79 -12.85 3.53
C GLY A 399 -11.42 -11.93 2.38
N LEU A 400 -12.05 -10.77 2.41
CA LEU A 400 -11.75 -9.61 1.60
C LEU A 400 -11.43 -8.45 2.55
N SER A 401 -10.37 -7.69 2.30
CA SER A 401 -10.09 -6.44 3.00
C SER A 401 -9.72 -5.31 2.04
N TRP A 402 -9.97 -4.08 2.47
CA TRP A 402 -9.62 -2.89 1.72
C TRP A 402 -9.22 -1.75 2.65
N GLY A 403 -8.28 -0.92 2.19
CA GLY A 403 -7.63 0.10 3.03
C GLY A 403 -6.20 0.29 2.58
N PHE A 404 -5.29 0.58 3.50
CA PHE A 404 -3.84 0.68 3.22
C PHE A 404 -3.11 -0.67 3.33
#